data_AF-A0A4W5LSI6-F1
#
_entry.id   AF-A0A4W5LSI6-F1
#
_cell.length_a   1.000
_cell.length_b   1.000
_cell.length_c   1.000
_cell.angle_alpha   90.00
_cell.angle_beta   90.00
_cell.angle_gamma   90.00
#
_symmetry.space_group_name_H-M   'P 1'
#
loop_
_entity.id
_entity.type
_entity.pdbx_description
1 polymer ?
#
loop_
_entity_poly.entity_id
_entity_poly.type
_entity_poly.pdbx_seq_one_letter_code
_entity_poly.pdbx_strand_id
1 'polypeptide(L)'
;MTSKQDAAEFVDRHRAELIQRVRKVMPIADDLLRRGMIQYEMFSNITTSKTNQGKMREVYKALQSGGTPLKAAFYRILLENERILVINLGKVLSLPLPDAVCRTTVEYGIFTNVQFVTLFPILWIRT
;
A
#
# COMPACT_ATOMS: atom_id res chain seq x y z
N MET A 1 9.85 -5.31 22.56
CA MET A 1 10.86 -5.25 21.49
C MET A 1 10.35 -6.10 20.35
N THR A 2 10.03 -5.53 19.20
CA THR A 2 9.68 -6.32 18.01
C THR A 2 10.89 -7.13 17.57
N SER A 3 10.70 -8.40 17.23
CA SER A 3 11.80 -9.21 16.72
C SER A 3 12.26 -8.67 15.35
N LYS A 4 13.49 -8.97 14.95
CA LYS A 4 13.99 -8.57 13.61
C LYS A 4 13.12 -9.15 12.49
N GLN A 5 12.55 -10.33 12.71
CA GLN A 5 11.64 -10.99 11.76
C GLN A 5 10.31 -10.25 11.68
N ASP A 6 9.71 -9.85 12.81
CA ASP A 6 8.45 -9.09 12.80
C ASP A 6 8.60 -7.76 12.06
N ALA A 7 9.74 -7.08 12.27
CA ALA A 7 10.07 -5.84 11.58
C ALA A 7 10.22 -6.05 10.07
N ALA A 8 10.89 -7.13 9.65
CA ALA A 8 11.03 -7.46 8.24
C ALA A 8 9.67 -7.82 7.60
N GLU A 9 8.86 -8.62 8.28
CA GLU A 9 7.52 -9.00 7.81
C GLU A 9 6.59 -7.79 7.71
N PHE A 10 6.68 -6.83 8.65
CA PHE A 10 5.94 -5.58 8.57
C PHE A 10 6.30 -4.78 7.30
N VAL A 11 7.59 -4.67 7.00
CA VAL A 11 8.10 -3.93 5.82
C VAL A 11 7.66 -4.59 4.51
N ASP A 12 7.61 -5.92 4.49
CA ASP A 12 7.15 -6.69 3.33
C ASP A 12 5.63 -6.57 3.13
N ARG A 13 4.84 -6.73 4.21
CA ARG A 13 3.38 -6.59 4.18
C ARG A 13 2.93 -5.20 3.73
N HIS A 14 3.58 -4.14 4.21
CA HIS A 14 3.18 -2.76 3.93
C HIS A 14 3.92 -2.12 2.76
N ARG A 15 4.55 -2.92 1.89
CA ARG A 15 5.37 -2.40 0.79
C ARG A 15 4.65 -1.39 -0.10
N ALA A 16 3.41 -1.67 -0.49
CA ALA A 16 2.64 -0.77 -1.36
C ALA A 16 2.36 0.58 -0.68
N GLU A 17 1.90 0.54 0.56
CA GLU A 17 1.62 1.72 1.38
C GLU A 17 2.86 2.56 1.62
N LEU A 18 3.99 1.93 1.95
CA LEU A 18 5.26 2.60 2.17
C LEU A 18 5.77 3.28 0.90
N ILE A 19 5.65 2.63 -0.27
CA ILE A 19 6.02 3.24 -1.55
C ILE A 19 5.15 4.46 -1.88
N GLN A 20 3.86 4.44 -1.54
CA GLN A 20 2.94 5.53 -1.87
C GLN A 20 3.00 6.69 -0.87
N ARG A 21 3.15 6.40 0.41
CA ARG A 21 2.99 7.39 1.49
C ARG A 21 4.30 7.98 1.99
N VAL A 22 5.42 7.25 1.91
CA VAL A 22 6.72 7.76 2.36
C VAL A 22 7.15 8.90 1.43
N ARG A 23 7.27 10.10 1.99
CA ARG A 23 7.75 11.27 1.26
C ARG A 23 9.22 11.52 1.50
N LYS A 24 9.72 11.18 2.68
CA LYS A 24 11.10 11.42 3.11
C LYS A 24 12.05 10.28 2.72
N VAL A 25 12.11 9.91 1.44
CA VAL A 25 12.96 8.79 0.99
C VAL A 25 14.46 9.12 1.06
N MET A 26 14.85 10.36 0.77
CA MET A 26 16.26 10.79 0.81
C MET A 26 16.92 10.65 2.18
N PRO A 27 16.36 11.17 3.29
CA PRO A 27 16.96 10.98 4.61
C PRO A 27 16.98 9.51 5.04
N ILE A 28 15.98 8.71 4.63
CA ILE A 28 16.01 7.26 4.89
C ILE A 28 17.18 6.59 4.14
N ALA A 29 17.39 6.95 2.87
CA ALA A 29 18.50 6.43 2.08
C ALA A 29 19.86 6.88 2.63
N ASP A 30 19.97 8.12 3.11
CA ASP A 30 21.18 8.63 3.74
C ASP A 30 21.51 7.88 5.05
N ASP A 31 20.52 7.65 5.90
CA ASP A 31 20.70 6.86 7.14
C ASP A 31 21.09 5.41 6.84
N LEU A 32 20.56 4.82 5.77
CA LEU A 32 21.00 3.49 5.31
C LEU A 32 22.45 3.51 4.84
N LEU A 33 22.86 4.53 4.10
CA LEU A 33 24.24 4.69 3.63
C LEU A 33 25.20 4.89 4.81
N ARG A 34 24.86 5.78 5.76
CA ARG A 34 25.65 6.03 6.97
C ARG A 34 25.83 4.80 7.84
N ARG A 35 24.84 3.91 7.87
CA ARG A 35 24.91 2.63 8.61
C ARG A 35 25.64 1.53 7.84
N GLY A 36 26.17 1.81 6.64
CA GLY A 36 26.87 0.83 5.80
C GLY A 36 25.97 -0.28 5.27
N MET A 37 24.66 -0.02 5.21
CA MET A 37 23.63 -1.01 4.91
C MET A 37 23.34 -1.08 3.39
N ILE A 38 23.62 0.00 2.67
CA ILE A 38 23.56 0.07 1.21
C ILE A 38 24.89 0.60 0.68
N GLN A 39 25.24 0.21 -0.54
CA GLN A 39 26.43 0.71 -1.23
C GLN A 39 26.15 2.05 -1.92
N TYR A 40 27.22 2.82 -2.17
CA TYR A 40 27.13 4.11 -2.85
C TYR A 40 26.50 4.01 -4.25
N GLU A 41 26.76 2.94 -4.98
CA GLU A 41 26.15 2.70 -6.30
C GLU A 41 24.61 2.64 -6.22
N MET A 42 24.08 1.90 -5.24
CA MET A 42 22.64 1.82 -4.99
C MET A 42 22.08 3.18 -4.55
N PHE A 43 22.80 3.90 -3.70
CA PHE A 43 22.42 5.25 -3.28
C PHE A 43 22.34 6.24 -4.46
N SER A 44 23.30 6.16 -5.39
CA SER A 44 23.29 6.95 -6.63
C SER A 44 22.06 6.65 -7.49
N ASN A 45 21.71 5.37 -7.64
CA ASN A 45 20.51 4.94 -8.38
C ASN A 45 19.22 5.46 -7.72
N ILE A 46 19.16 5.45 -6.39
CA ILE A 46 18.04 6.04 -5.63
C ILE A 46 17.98 7.55 -5.89
N THR A 47 19.10 8.26 -5.84
CA THR A 47 19.16 9.71 -6.06
C THR A 47 18.74 10.11 -7.48
N THR A 48 19.08 9.27 -8.46
CA THR A 48 18.77 9.44 -9.88
C THR A 48 17.25 9.41 -10.17
N SER A 49 16.47 8.70 -9.36
CA SER A 49 15.02 8.62 -9.56
C SER A 49 14.33 9.96 -9.28
N LYS A 50 13.50 10.45 -10.21
CA LYS A 50 12.81 11.76 -10.06
C LYS A 50 11.63 11.72 -9.07
N THR A 51 10.97 10.58 -8.92
CA THR A 51 9.77 10.44 -8.07
C THR A 51 10.09 9.70 -6.78
N ASN A 52 9.50 10.13 -5.66
CA ASN A 52 9.69 9.46 -4.36
C ASN A 52 9.31 7.97 -4.41
N GLN A 53 8.26 7.63 -5.17
CA GLN A 53 7.84 6.26 -5.38
C GLN A 53 8.90 5.42 -6.12
N GLY A 54 9.56 6.01 -7.12
CA GLY A 54 10.68 5.38 -7.83
C GLY A 54 11.86 5.15 -6.90
N LYS A 55 12.24 6.18 -6.14
CA LYS A 55 13.28 6.09 -5.11
C LYS A 55 13.01 4.94 -4.13
N MET A 56 11.77 4.84 -3.65
CA MET A 56 11.39 3.82 -2.68
C MET A 56 11.45 2.40 -3.28
N ARG A 57 11.11 2.23 -4.57
CA ARG A 57 11.28 0.95 -5.28
C ARG A 57 12.74 0.52 -5.35
N GLU A 58 13.66 1.45 -5.61
CA GLU A 58 15.10 1.17 -5.61
C GLU A 58 15.61 0.77 -4.22
N VAL A 59 15.15 1.45 -3.16
CA VAL A 59 15.44 1.04 -1.78
C VAL A 59 14.98 -0.40 -1.54
N TYR A 60 13.77 -0.76 -1.96
CA TYR A 60 13.26 -2.13 -1.81
C TYR A 60 14.08 -3.19 -2.57
N LYS A 61 14.68 -2.86 -3.71
CA LYS A 61 15.60 -3.78 -4.39
C LYS A 61 16.84 -4.04 -3.53
N ALA A 62 17.41 -2.99 -2.92
CA ALA A 62 18.52 -3.14 -1.99
C ALA A 62 18.10 -3.96 -0.74
N LEU A 63 16.89 -3.74 -0.21
CA LEU A 63 16.34 -4.51 0.91
C LEU A 63 16.21 -6.01 0.61
N GLN A 64 15.90 -6.39 -0.64
CA GLN A 64 15.85 -7.79 -1.05
C GLN A 64 17.24 -8.44 -1.02
N SER A 65 18.29 -7.71 -1.40
CA SER A 65 19.67 -8.20 -1.37
C SER A 65 20.23 -8.35 0.06
N GLY A 66 19.89 -7.45 0.99
CA GLY A 66 20.43 -7.47 2.36
C GLY A 66 19.61 -8.25 3.40
N GLY A 67 18.48 -8.85 3.00
CA GLY A 67 17.71 -9.78 3.84
C GLY A 67 17.09 -9.18 5.10
N THR A 68 16.74 -10.05 6.06
CA THR A 68 16.08 -9.70 7.33
C THR A 68 16.78 -8.59 8.15
N PRO A 69 18.12 -8.59 8.35
CA PRO A 69 18.76 -7.55 9.16
C PRO A 69 18.64 -6.16 8.52
N LEU A 70 18.71 -6.09 7.19
CA LEU A 70 18.59 -4.84 6.46
C LEU A 70 17.15 -4.29 6.54
N LYS A 71 16.14 -5.15 6.37
CA LYS A 71 14.73 -4.78 6.54
C LYS A 71 14.41 -4.30 7.96
N ALA A 72 14.98 -4.96 8.98
CA ALA A 72 14.82 -4.53 10.37
C ALA A 72 15.47 -3.16 10.64
N ALA A 73 16.64 -2.88 10.04
CA ALA A 73 17.27 -1.57 10.14
C ALA A 73 16.43 -0.49 9.45
N PHE A 74 15.91 -0.77 8.26
CA PHE A 74 15.00 0.11 7.55
C PHE A 74 13.75 0.45 8.38
N TYR A 75 13.14 -0.54 9.02
CA TYR A 75 12.00 -0.32 9.92
C TYR A 75 12.32 0.64 11.08
N ARG A 76 13.53 0.55 11.67
CA ARG A 76 13.97 1.47 12.72
C ARG A 76 14.12 2.91 12.21
N ILE A 77 14.72 3.08 11.04
CA ILE A 77 14.88 4.40 10.40
C ILE A 77 13.51 4.99 10.05
N LEU A 78 12.58 4.16 9.60
CA LEU A 78 11.21 4.59 9.31
C LEU A 78 10.49 5.08 10.58
N LEU A 79 10.71 4.42 11.73
CA LEU A 79 10.21 4.89 13.02
C LEU A 79 10.83 6.23 13.45
N GLU A 80 12.12 6.45 13.18
CA GLU A 80 12.82 7.70 13.50
C GLU A 80 12.31 8.87 12.63
N ASN A 81 12.07 8.63 11.34
CA ASN A 81 11.68 9.67 10.38
C ASN A 81 10.18 9.92 10.29
N GLU A 82 9.36 8.86 10.31
CA GLU A 82 7.92 8.90 10.04
C GLU A 82 7.13 7.96 10.99
N ARG A 83 7.33 8.09 12.32
CA ARG A 83 6.61 7.29 13.34
C ARG A 83 5.10 7.26 13.15
N ILE A 84 4.49 8.39 12.78
CA ILE A 84 3.03 8.50 12.59
C ILE A 84 2.56 7.57 11.47
N LEU A 85 3.33 7.44 10.39
CA LEU A 85 3.02 6.54 9.29
C LEU A 85 3.00 5.08 9.77
N VAL A 86 4.02 4.67 10.54
CA VAL A 86 4.10 3.31 11.08
C VAL A 86 2.92 3.00 12.01
N ILE A 87 2.53 3.94 12.86
CA ILE A 87 1.36 3.78 13.73
C ILE A 87 0.08 3.62 12.91
N ASN A 88 -0.11 4.42 11.86
CA ASN A 88 -1.28 4.33 11.00
C ASN A 88 -1.34 2.99 10.26
N LEU A 89 -0.20 2.52 9.75
CA LEU A 89 -0.13 1.22 9.08
C LEU A 89 -0.36 0.05 10.03
N GLY A 90 0.17 0.11 11.26
CA GLY A 90 -0.12 -0.87 12.30
C GLY A 90 -1.60 -0.90 12.69
N LYS A 91 -2.28 0.25 12.72
CA LYS A 91 -3.72 0.34 12.98
C LYS A 91 -4.59 -0.21 11.83
N VAL A 92 -4.17 -0.05 10.58
CA VAL A 92 -4.87 -0.66 9.42
C VAL A 92 -4.94 -2.17 9.58
N LEU A 93 -3.92 -2.80 10.17
CA LEU A 93 -3.94 -4.23 10.48
C LEU A 93 -4.95 -4.64 11.58
N SER A 94 -5.41 -3.68 12.39
CA SER A 94 -6.44 -3.87 13.43
C SER A 94 -7.85 -3.44 13.01
N LEU A 95 -7.99 -2.88 11.80
CA LEU A 95 -9.31 -2.66 11.19
C LEU A 95 -9.72 -3.97 10.51
N PRO A 96 -10.90 -4.54 10.82
CA PRO A 96 -11.41 -5.66 10.04
C PRO A 96 -11.62 -5.16 8.61
N LEU A 97 -10.80 -5.64 7.67
CA LEU A 97 -11.13 -5.50 6.26
C LEU A 97 -12.36 -6.39 5.99
N PRO A 98 -13.44 -5.88 5.40
CA PRO A 98 -14.43 -6.73 4.78
C PRO A 98 -13.75 -7.47 3.62
N ASP A 99 -13.92 -8.77 3.62
CA ASP A 99 -13.31 -9.69 2.68
C ASP A 99 -13.71 -9.34 1.23
N ALA A 100 -12.70 -9.24 0.37
CA ALA A 100 -12.67 -9.59 -1.05
C ALA A 100 -13.92 -9.40 -1.96
N VAL A 101 -13.68 -8.65 -3.04
CA VAL A 101 -14.01 -8.94 -4.47
C VAL A 101 -14.67 -7.73 -5.16
N CYS A 102 -13.86 -6.99 -5.91
CA CYS A 102 -14.34 -6.34 -7.12
C CYS A 102 -14.46 -7.40 -8.23
N ARG A 103 -15.68 -7.68 -8.69
CA ARG A 103 -15.91 -8.01 -10.11
C ARG A 103 -16.90 -6.99 -10.66
N THR A 104 -16.32 -6.06 -11.43
CA THR A 104 -16.89 -5.36 -12.58
C THR A 104 -18.24 -5.89 -13.07
N THR A 105 -19.21 -4.98 -13.25
CA THR A 105 -19.67 -4.56 -14.59
C THR A 105 -20.29 -3.17 -14.47
N VAL A 106 -19.67 -2.23 -15.19
CA VAL A 106 -20.21 -0.96 -15.66
C VAL A 106 -21.67 -1.13 -16.12
N GLU A 107 -22.56 -0.19 -15.80
CA GLU A 107 -23.46 0.40 -16.81
C GLU A 107 -23.81 1.83 -16.38
N TYR A 108 -23.34 2.77 -17.20
CA TYR A 108 -23.84 4.12 -17.31
C TYR A 108 -25.31 4.06 -17.74
N GLY A 109 -26.19 4.88 -17.16
CA GLY A 109 -27.55 5.01 -17.72
C GLY A 109 -28.54 5.78 -16.87
N ILE A 110 -28.34 7.09 -16.73
CA ILE A 110 -29.44 8.01 -16.46
C ILE A 110 -30.28 8.04 -17.75
N PHE A 111 -31.60 7.77 -17.74
CA PHE A 111 -32.58 8.41 -18.65
C PHE A 111 -34.04 8.01 -18.32
N THR A 112 -34.86 9.05 -18.10
CA THR A 112 -36.32 9.21 -18.41
C THR A 112 -37.34 8.25 -17.79
N ASN A 113 -38.20 8.68 -16.86
CA ASN A 113 -39.42 9.50 -17.06
C ASN A 113 -40.51 8.81 -17.94
N VAL A 114 -41.57 8.36 -17.24
CA VAL A 114 -42.99 8.20 -17.62
C VAL A 114 -43.36 7.87 -19.09
N GLN A 115 -43.87 6.66 -19.35
CA GLN A 115 -45.04 6.38 -20.22
C GLN A 115 -45.55 4.94 -19.96
N PHE A 116 -46.72 4.74 -19.32
CA PHE A 116 -48.09 4.67 -19.86
C PHE A 116 -48.48 3.29 -20.47
N VAL A 117 -49.65 2.80 -20.01
CA VAL A 117 -50.65 1.98 -20.74
C VAL A 117 -50.66 0.45 -20.53
N THR A 118 -51.59 0.07 -19.62
CA THR A 118 -52.62 -0.98 -19.72
C THR A 118 -52.28 -2.40 -20.16
N LEU A 119 -52.61 -3.38 -19.29
CA LEU A 119 -53.69 -4.36 -19.57
C LEU A 119 -53.95 -5.23 -18.32
N PHE A 120 -54.99 -4.85 -17.57
CA PHE A 120 -55.93 -5.80 -16.93
C PHE A 120 -56.57 -6.68 -18.05
N PRO A 121 -57.16 -7.88 -17.79
CA PRO A 121 -57.92 -8.17 -16.58
C PRO A 121 -57.88 -9.60 -16.00
N ILE A 122 -58.14 -9.61 -14.70
CA ILE A 122 -58.99 -10.53 -13.91
C ILE A 122 -59.90 -11.45 -14.76
N LEU A 123 -59.72 -12.77 -14.68
CA LEU A 123 -60.80 -13.75 -14.64
C LEU A 123 -60.27 -15.14 -14.26
N TRP A 124 -60.40 -15.55 -12.99
CA TRP A 124 -60.77 -16.94 -12.70
C TRP A 124 -61.44 -17.04 -11.33
N ILE A 125 -62.77 -17.11 -11.34
CA ILE A 125 -63.59 -17.60 -10.24
C ILE A 125 -64.46 -18.73 -10.80
N ARG A 126 -64.36 -19.90 -10.15
CA ARG A 126 -65.32 -21.02 -10.01
C ARG A 126 -66.14 -21.48 -11.22
N THR A 127 -65.99 -22.75 -11.54
CA THR A 127 -67.12 -23.69 -11.66
C THR A 127 -66.74 -24.96 -10.92
#